data_AF-A0A2G6MQY6-F1
#
_entry.id   AF-A0A2G6MQY6-F1
#
_cell.length_a   1.000
_cell.length_b   1.000
_cell.length_c   1.000
_cell.angle_alpha   90.00
_cell.angle_beta   90.00
_cell.angle_gamma   90.00
#
_symmetry.space_group_name_H-M   'P 1'
#
loop_
_entity.id
_entity.type
_entity.pdbx_description
1 polymer ?
#
loop_
_entity_poly.entity_id
_entity_poly.type
_entity_poly.pdbx_seq_one_letter_code
_entity_poly.pdbx_strand_id
1 'polypeptide(L)'
;MLEKGASHLKAEDFLSPNKALHTIEEVLSGARDILAEWFNENRAARNQLRDLFAKEAVLSSRVIEKNREAGQKFKDYFDRDENVRTLPGHRLLAMLRGEQE
;
A
#
# COMPACT_ATOMS: atom_id res chain seq x y z
N MET A 1 1.17 25.16 -15.46
CA MET A 1 0.52 25.85 -14.35
C MET A 1 -0.73 25.07 -14.01
N LEU A 2 -0.68 24.23 -12.98
CA LEU A 2 -1.87 23.54 -12.47
C LEU A 2 -2.69 24.59 -11.72
N GLU A 3 -3.94 24.82 -12.13
CA GLU A 3 -4.85 25.70 -11.41
C GLU A 3 -4.95 25.22 -9.95
N LYS A 4 -4.66 26.13 -9.01
CA LYS A 4 -4.82 25.90 -7.58
C LYS A 4 -6.30 25.56 -7.31
N GLY A 5 -6.59 24.28 -7.09
CA GLY A 5 -7.94 23.82 -6.78
C GLY A 5 -8.46 24.36 -5.44
N ALA A 6 -9.76 24.22 -5.18
CA ALA A 6 -10.43 24.75 -3.98
C ALA A 6 -9.79 24.33 -2.64
N SER A 7 -9.14 23.16 -2.59
CA SER A 7 -8.38 22.69 -1.43
C SER A 7 -7.14 23.53 -1.13
N HIS A 8 -6.49 24.08 -2.16
CA HIS A 8 -5.29 24.90 -2.04
C HIS A 8 -5.61 26.29 -1.48
N LEU A 9 -6.78 26.85 -1.82
CA LEU A 9 -7.27 28.12 -1.29
C LEU A 9 -7.54 28.03 0.21
N LYS A 10 -8.13 26.92 0.67
CA LYS A 10 -8.46 26.73 2.07
C LYS A 10 -7.26 26.38 2.94
N ALA A 11 -6.18 25.83 2.36
CA ALA A 11 -4.97 25.48 3.09
C ALA A 11 -4.13 26.71 3.50
N GLU A 12 -4.23 27.81 2.75
CA GLU A 12 -3.55 29.08 3.06
C GLU A 12 -3.96 29.61 4.45
N ASP A 13 -5.21 29.38 4.85
CA ASP A 13 -5.77 29.78 6.16
C ASP A 13 -5.14 29.05 7.37
N PHE A 14 -4.45 27.93 7.14
CA PHE A 14 -3.90 27.07 8.21
C PHE A 14 -2.38 27.10 8.31
N LEU A 15 -1.70 27.98 7.56
CA LEU A 15 -0.27 28.21 7.71
C LEU A 15 0.03 28.75 9.12
N SER A 16 0.97 28.10 9.81
CA SER A 16 1.30 28.43 11.20
C SER A 16 2.75 28.07 11.53
N PRO A 17 3.65 29.06 11.64
CA PRO A 17 5.05 28.82 12.01
C PRO A 17 5.21 28.16 13.38
N ASN A 18 4.32 28.45 14.34
CA ASN A 18 4.35 27.87 15.68
C ASN A 18 3.99 26.38 15.70
N LYS A 19 3.37 25.87 14.64
CA LYS A 19 3.00 24.45 14.48
C LYS A 19 3.83 23.76 13.38
N ALA A 20 4.93 24.37 12.95
CA ALA A 20 5.75 23.89 11.83
C ALA A 20 4.96 23.70 10.51
N LEU A 21 3.97 24.54 10.25
CA LEU A 21 3.17 24.56 9.02
C LEU A 21 3.57 25.78 8.19
N HIS A 22 4.68 25.68 7.47
CA HIS A 22 5.29 26.79 6.73
C HIS A 22 4.81 26.87 5.28
N THR A 23 4.36 25.75 4.73
CA THR A 23 3.97 25.60 3.33
C THR A 23 2.58 24.99 3.20
N ILE A 24 1.94 25.22 2.05
CA ILE A 24 0.61 24.68 1.75
C ILE A 24 0.69 23.16 1.62
N GLU A 25 1.80 22.64 1.11
CA GLU A 25 2.12 21.22 1.01
C GLU A 25 2.15 20.55 2.39
N GLU A 26 2.78 21.18 3.39
CA GLU A 26 2.81 20.67 4.77
C GLU A 26 1.41 20.63 5.38
N VAL A 27 0.61 21.69 5.20
CA VAL A 27 -0.79 21.74 5.66
C VAL A 27 -1.62 20.62 5.02
N LEU A 28 -1.52 20.45 3.70
CA LEU A 28 -2.24 19.42 2.97
C LEU A 28 -1.73 18.01 3.30
N SER A 29 -0.44 17.84 3.59
CA SER A 29 0.10 16.57 4.08
C SER A 29 -0.49 16.23 5.44
N GLY A 30 -0.42 17.13 6.42
CA GLY A 30 -0.97 16.89 7.74
C GLY A 30 -2.48 16.64 7.72
N ALA A 31 -3.23 17.36 6.89
CA ALA A 31 -4.65 17.10 6.70
C ALA A 31 -4.91 15.70 6.10
N ARG A 32 -4.10 15.25 5.14
CA ARG A 32 -4.19 13.89 4.58
C ARG A 32 -3.83 12.83 5.62
N ASP A 33 -2.84 13.09 6.46
CA ASP A 33 -2.42 12.17 7.51
C ASP A 33 -3.54 11.97 8.54
N ILE A 34 -4.21 13.06 8.96
CA ILE A 34 -5.40 12.99 9.84
C ILE A 34 -6.52 12.17 9.21
N LEU A 35 -6.83 12.41 7.93
CA LEU A 35 -7.87 11.65 7.22
C LEU A 35 -7.48 10.18 7.07
N ALA A 36 -6.21 9.88 6.77
CA ALA A 36 -5.69 8.53 6.67
C ALA A 36 -5.79 7.79 8.00
N GLU A 37 -5.48 8.46 9.11
CA GLU A 37 -5.69 7.93 10.47
C GLU A 37 -7.17 7.60 10.70
N TRP A 38 -8.08 8.53 10.43
CA TRP A 38 -9.52 8.30 10.62
C TRP A 38 -10.04 7.13 9.79
N PHE A 39 -9.59 6.99 8.54
CA PHE A 39 -9.97 5.85 7.69
C PHE A 39 -9.37 4.54 8.19
N ASN A 40 -8.10 4.56 8.61
CA ASN A 40 -7.44 3.39 9.17
C ASN A 40 -8.07 2.93 10.49
N GLU A 41 -8.58 3.85 11.31
CA GLU A 41 -9.24 3.54 12.58
C GLU A 41 -10.73 3.17 12.43
N ASN A 42 -11.34 3.45 11.29
CA ASN A 42 -12.72 3.07 11.01
C ASN A 42 -12.88 1.54 10.84
N ARG A 43 -13.51 0.89 11.82
CA ARG A 43 -13.73 -0.58 11.82
C ARG A 43 -14.56 -1.07 10.63
N ALA A 44 -15.61 -0.34 10.24
CA ALA A 44 -16.48 -0.74 9.14
C ALA A 44 -15.73 -0.72 7.81
N ALA A 45 -14.97 0.36 7.55
CA ALA A 45 -14.12 0.48 6.36
C ALA A 45 -13.07 -0.64 6.32
N ARG A 46 -12.38 -0.92 7.43
CA ARG A 46 -11.40 -2.02 7.50
C ARG A 46 -12.02 -3.38 7.19
N ASN A 47 -13.22 -3.65 7.69
CA ASN A 47 -13.89 -4.93 7.41
C ASN A 47 -14.26 -5.06 5.93
N GLN A 48 -14.83 -4.01 5.33
CA GLN A 48 -15.14 -4.00 3.89
C GLN A 48 -13.88 -4.18 3.04
N LEU A 49 -12.77 -3.55 3.41
CA LEU A 49 -11.50 -3.70 2.69
C LEU A 49 -10.94 -5.13 2.79
N ARG A 50 -11.02 -5.76 3.98
CA ARG A 50 -10.61 -7.16 4.15
C ARG A 50 -11.48 -8.11 3.32
N ASP A 51 -12.79 -7.87 3.28
CA ASP A 51 -13.70 -8.68 2.46
C ASP A 51 -13.41 -8.53 0.97
N LEU A 52 -13.08 -7.32 0.52
CA LEU A 52 -12.67 -7.05 -0.86
C LEU A 52 -11.35 -7.76 -1.18
N PHE A 53 -10.36 -7.63 -0.31
CA PHE A 53 -9.06 -8.27 -0.47
C PHE A 53 -9.19 -9.80 -0.55
N ALA A 54 -9.98 -10.40 0.33
CA ALA A 54 -10.23 -11.84 0.31
C ALA A 54 -10.91 -12.34 -0.98
N LYS A 55 -11.64 -11.48 -1.69
CA LYS A 55 -12.35 -11.82 -2.94
C LYS A 55 -11.51 -11.59 -4.19
N GLU A 56 -10.83 -10.44 -4.25
CA GLU A 56 -10.28 -9.89 -5.49
C GLU A 56 -8.75 -9.80 -5.50
N ALA A 57 -8.07 -9.99 -4.37
CA ALA A 57 -6.62 -9.81 -4.33
C ALA A 57 -5.88 -10.82 -5.21
N VAL A 58 -4.79 -10.34 -5.80
CA VAL A 58 -3.82 -11.14 -6.55
C VAL A 58 -2.52 -11.14 -5.77
N LEU A 59 -2.01 -12.34 -5.48
CA LEU A 59 -0.68 -12.53 -4.94
C LEU A 59 0.31 -12.54 -6.11
N SER A 60 1.29 -11.66 -6.06
CA SER A 60 2.34 -11.53 -7.06
C SER A 60 3.69 -11.93 -6.46
N SER A 61 4.33 -12.94 -7.05
CA SER A 61 5.69 -13.35 -6.71
C SER A 61 6.64 -12.92 -7.84
N ARG A 62 7.74 -12.30 -7.45
CA ARG A 62 8.77 -11.77 -8.34
C ARG A 62 10.15 -12.09 -7.77
N VAL A 63 11.06 -12.57 -8.62
CA VAL A 63 12.45 -12.81 -8.21
C VAL A 63 13.20 -11.50 -8.05
N ILE A 64 13.98 -11.40 -6.98
CA ILE A 64 14.97 -10.34 -6.81
C ILE A 64 16.20 -10.76 -7.62
N GLU A 65 16.58 -9.99 -8.64
CA GLU A 65 17.58 -10.41 -9.64
C GLU A 65 18.91 -10.87 -9.03
N LYS A 66 19.41 -10.16 -8.01
CA LYS A 66 20.64 -10.55 -7.28
C LYS A 66 20.57 -11.91 -6.59
N ASN A 67 19.37 -12.45 -6.34
CA ASN A 67 19.13 -13.72 -5.65
C ASN A 67 18.67 -14.83 -6.61
N ARG A 68 18.63 -14.58 -7.93
CA ARG A 68 18.09 -15.53 -8.91
C ARG A 68 18.77 -16.90 -8.85
N GLU A 69 20.10 -16.92 -8.75
CA GLU A 69 20.88 -18.15 -8.72
C GLU A 69 20.66 -18.93 -7.41
N ALA A 70 20.70 -18.25 -6.25
CA ALA A 70 20.41 -18.85 -4.95
C ALA A 70 18.96 -19.35 -4.84
N GLY A 71 18.02 -18.63 -5.47
CA GLY A 71 16.59 -18.92 -5.45
C GLY A 71 16.13 -19.95 -6.48
N GLN A 72 17.02 -20.63 -7.21
CA GLN A 72 16.67 -21.48 -8.35
C GLN A 72 15.65 -22.59 -8.03
N LYS A 73 15.59 -23.04 -6.77
CA LYS A 73 14.58 -24.01 -6.30
C LYS A 73 13.14 -23.47 -6.30
N PHE A 74 12.96 -22.16 -6.33
CA PHE A 74 11.67 -21.47 -6.40
C PHE A 74 11.38 -20.89 -7.79
N LYS A 75 12.12 -21.31 -8.83
CA LYS A 75 12.01 -20.77 -10.20
C LYS A 75 10.59 -20.71 -10.75
N ASP A 76 9.74 -21.67 -10.36
CA ASP A 76 8.35 -21.77 -10.82
C ASP A 76 7.48 -20.60 -10.31
N TYR A 77 7.99 -19.83 -9.34
CA TYR A 77 7.35 -18.69 -8.71
C TYR A 77 8.05 -17.35 -9.02
N PHE A 78 9.08 -17.31 -9.87
CA PHE A 78 9.85 -16.09 -10.14
C PHE A 78 9.06 -14.98 -10.84
N ASP A 79 7.98 -15.33 -11.53
CA ASP A 79 7.06 -14.40 -12.16
C ASP A 79 5.68 -15.03 -12.18
N ARG A 80 4.97 -14.92 -11.07
CA ARG A 80 3.70 -15.61 -10.85
C ARG A 80 2.67 -14.66 -10.25
N ASP A 81 1.50 -14.62 -10.85
CA ASP A 81 0.34 -13.88 -10.35
C ASP A 81 -0.82 -14.86 -10.15
N GLU A 82 -1.35 -14.96 -8.94
CA GLU A 82 -2.44 -15.88 -8.60
C GLU A 82 -3.49 -15.20 -7.71
N ASN A 83 -4.77 -15.42 -8.01
CA ASN A 83 -5.85 -14.90 -7.18
C ASN A 83 -5.86 -15.59 -5.81
N VAL A 84 -5.84 -14.79 -4.74
CA VAL A 84 -5.75 -15.24 -3.34
C VAL A 84 -6.91 -16.16 -2.96
N ARG A 85 -8.12 -15.91 -3.48
CA ARG A 85 -9.33 -16.70 -3.18
C ARG A 85 -9.21 -18.16 -3.63
N THR A 86 -8.43 -18.42 -4.67
CA THR A 86 -8.30 -19.76 -5.29
C THR A 86 -6.90 -20.36 -5.14
N LEU A 87 -5.96 -19.65 -4.49
CA LEU A 87 -4.58 -20.06 -4.34
C LEU A 87 -4.46 -21.28 -3.42
N PRO A 88 -3.91 -22.42 -3.91
CA PRO A 88 -3.65 -23.58 -3.07
C PRO A 88 -2.57 -23.31 -2.03
N GLY A 89 -2.80 -23.79 -0.80
CA GLY A 89 -1.92 -23.51 0.33
C GLY A 89 -0.45 -23.90 0.13
N HIS A 90 -0.17 -25.01 -0.56
CA HIS A 90 1.22 -25.44 -0.82
C HIS A 90 1.99 -24.45 -1.70
N ARG A 91 1.33 -23.76 -2.63
CA ARG A 91 1.98 -22.74 -3.48
C ARG A 91 2.24 -21.46 -2.70
N LEU A 92 1.28 -21.03 -1.88
CA LEU A 92 1.48 -19.92 -0.96
C LEU A 92 2.69 -20.18 -0.05
N LEU A 93 2.76 -21.36 0.58
CA LEU A 93 3.88 -21.74 1.44
C LEU A 93 5.22 -21.78 0.69
N ALA A 94 5.24 -22.23 -0.56
CA ALA A 94 6.45 -22.22 -1.37
C ALA A 94 6.94 -20.80 -1.68
N MET A 95 6.03 -19.88 -2.02
CA MET A 95 6.33 -18.46 -2.24
C MET A 95 6.85 -17.80 -0.95
N LEU A 96 6.18 -17.99 0.18
CA LEU A 96 6.59 -17.44 1.48
C LEU A 96 7.95 -17.98 1.94
N ARG A 97 8.22 -19.26 1.69
CA ARG A 97 9.53 -19.84 1.97
C ARG A 97 10.61 -19.23 1.09
N GLY A 98 10.30 -18.96 -0.18
CA GLY A 98 11.22 -18.29 -1.10
C GLY A 98 11.49 -16.83 -0.74
N GLU A 99 10.58 -16.15 -0.04
CA GLU A 99 10.81 -14.80 0.49
C GLU A 99 11.76 -14.80 1.70
N GLN A 100 11.67 -15.82 2.56
CA GLN A 100 12.47 -15.91 3.78
C GLN A 100 13.93 -16.32 3.56
N GLU A 101 14.22 -16.89 2.39
CA GLU A 101 15.54 -17.40 2.00
C GLU A 101 16.27 -16.44 1.05
#